data_AF-A0A2S1YN64-F1
#
_entry.id   AF-A0A2S1YN64-F1
#
_cell.length_a   1.000
_cell.length_b   1.000
_cell.length_c   1.000
_cell.angle_alpha   90.00
_cell.angle_beta   90.00
_cell.angle_gamma   90.00
#
_symmetry.space_group_name_H-M   'P 1'
#
loop_
_entity.id
_entity.type
_entity.pdbx_description
1 polymer ?
#
loop_
_entity_poly.entity_id
_entity_poly.type
_entity_poly.pdbx_seq_one_letter_code
_entity_poly.pdbx_strand_id
1 'polypeptide(L)'
;MKKRFLIINFLMSIIVLSAMLFQTVHSYEHVFKELSEKPCEHHTSANQKEITHSHDVDTKCHICHFTFSTYIPNTFDAVIFQKIQIEIKPVFVYTKSVSTFFKGSLFALRAPPVLF
;
A
#
# COMPACT_ATOMS: atom_id res chain seq x y z
N MET A 1 32.68 12.09 -14.32
CA MET A 1 31.29 12.07 -13.81
C MET A 1 31.21 11.74 -12.32
N LYS A 2 31.87 10.68 -11.81
CA LYS A 2 31.85 10.29 -10.38
C LYS A 2 32.22 11.40 -9.37
N LYS A 3 33.25 12.22 -9.65
CA LYS A 3 33.68 13.30 -8.74
C LYS A 3 32.62 14.42 -8.57
N ARG A 4 31.84 14.72 -9.61
CA ARG A 4 30.76 15.71 -9.54
C ARG A 4 29.58 15.20 -8.70
N PHE A 5 29.22 13.93 -8.86
CA PHE A 5 28.21 13.29 -8.03
C PHE A 5 28.60 13.24 -6.55
N LEU A 6 29.88 13.01 -6.23
CA LEU A 6 30.37 13.05 -4.86
C LEU A 6 30.16 14.42 -4.21
N ILE A 7 30.49 15.51 -4.93
CA ILE A 7 30.30 16.89 -4.45
C ILE A 7 28.81 17.18 -4.24
N ILE A 8 27.95 16.79 -5.19
CA ILE A 8 26.50 16.99 -5.07
C ILE A 8 25.94 16.25 -3.86
N ASN A 9 26.30 14.97 -3.67
CA ASN A 9 25.85 14.20 -2.51
C ASN A 9 26.32 14.80 -1.18
N PHE A 10 27.59 15.25 -1.13
CA PHE A 10 28.13 15.92 0.04
C PHE A 10 27.37 17.22 0.35
N LEU A 11 27.11 18.04 -0.68
CA LEU A 11 26.35 19.28 -0.54
C LEU A 11 24.92 19.02 -0.05
N MET A 12 24.26 18.01 -0.61
CA MET A 12 22.91 17.60 -0.19
C MET A 12 22.88 17.15 1.27
N SER A 13 23.89 16.38 1.71
CA SER A 13 24.01 15.98 3.12
C SER A 13 24.18 17.18 4.05
N ILE A 14 24.97 18.19 3.65
CA ILE A 14 25.12 19.43 4.42
C ILE A 14 23.81 20.21 4.48
N ILE A 15 23.09 20.32 3.36
CA ILE A 15 21.80 21.03 3.31
C ILE A 15 20.79 20.39 4.26
N VAL A 16 20.69 19.06 4.24
CA VAL A 16 19.81 18.31 5.15
C VAL A 16 20.19 18.54 6.61
N LEU A 17 21.49 18.45 6.94
CA LEU A 17 21.97 18.68 8.30
C LEU A 17 21.66 20.11 8.77
N SER A 18 21.92 21.11 7.92
CA SER A 18 21.62 22.52 8.21
C SER A 18 20.12 22.74 8.40
N ALA A 19 19.27 22.16 7.56
CA ALA A 19 17.81 22.28 7.68
C ALA A 19 17.31 21.74 9.03
N MET A 20 17.83 20.58 9.46
CA MET A 20 17.53 20.01 10.78
C MET A 20 18.00 20.91 11.91
N LEU A 21 19.21 21.48 11.82
CA LEU A 21 19.78 22.33 12.86
C LEU A 21 19.04 23.67 13.00
N PHE A 22 18.67 24.32 11.90
CA PHE A 22 17.90 25.56 11.95
C PHE A 22 16.52 25.33 12.57
N GLN A 23 15.87 24.21 12.24
CA GLN A 23 14.57 23.87 12.80
C GLN A 23 14.63 23.62 14.31
N THR A 24 15.68 22.96 14.82
CA THR A 24 15.84 22.74 16.27
C THR A 24 16.15 24.03 17.02
N VAL A 25 17.04 24.87 16.51
CA VAL A 25 17.37 26.17 17.13
C VAL A 25 16.13 27.06 17.24
N HIS A 26 15.32 27.16 16.19
CA HIS A 26 14.09 27.95 16.23
C HIS A 26 13.05 27.36 17.21
N SER A 27 12.98 26.04 17.33
CA SER A 27 12.14 25.38 18.34
C SER A 27 12.54 25.76 19.77
N TYR A 28 13.85 25.87 20.06
CA TYR A 28 14.32 26.31 21.38
C TYR A 28 13.95 27.76 21.71
N GLU A 29 13.94 28.65 20.72
CA GLU A 29 13.48 30.04 20.90
C GLU A 29 12.01 30.09 21.35
N HIS A 30 11.15 29.29 20.70
CA HIS A 30 9.75 29.17 21.10
C HIS A 30 9.60 28.63 22.52
N VAL A 31 10.32 27.55 22.85
CA VAL A 31 10.31 27.00 24.22
C VAL A 31 10.75 28.05 25.22
N PHE A 32 11.82 28.81 24.95
CA PHE A 32 12.28 29.85 25.84
C PHE A 32 11.27 30.98 26.01
N LYS A 33 10.59 31.37 24.92
CA LYS A 33 9.53 32.38 24.94
C LYS A 33 8.36 31.94 25.81
N GLU A 34 7.88 30.71 25.64
CA GLU A 34 6.80 30.13 26.46
C GLU A 34 7.18 30.02 27.95
N LEU A 35 8.45 29.73 28.27
CA LEU A 35 8.94 29.70 29.65
C LEU A 35 9.09 31.11 30.26
N SER A 36 9.43 32.11 29.44
CA SER A 36 9.64 33.49 29.89
C SER A 36 8.33 34.27 29.98
N GLU A 37 7.32 33.90 29.20
CA GLU A 37 6.00 34.50 29.20
C GLU A 37 5.24 34.01 30.42
N LYS A 38 4.87 34.93 31.32
CA LYS A 38 4.17 34.56 32.55
C LYS A 38 2.79 34.04 32.18
N PRO A 39 2.37 32.85 32.65
CA PRO A 39 0.98 32.43 32.48
C PRO A 39 0.08 33.43 33.18
N CYS A 40 -0.76 34.12 32.41
CA CYS A 40 -1.74 35.05 32.96
C CYS A 40 -2.84 34.25 33.67
N GLU A 41 -2.83 34.23 35.00
CA GLU A 41 -3.96 33.75 35.79
C GLU A 41 -5.09 34.78 35.71
N HIS A 42 -6.06 34.53 34.82
CA HIS A 42 -7.25 35.38 34.72
C HIS A 42 -8.13 35.20 35.96
N HIS A 43 -8.06 36.16 36.90
CA HIS A 43 -9.10 36.32 37.92
C HIS A 43 -10.38 36.78 37.22
N THR A 44 -11.28 35.84 36.94
CA THR A 44 -12.55 36.13 36.27
C THR A 44 -13.52 36.79 37.25
N SER A 45 -13.35 38.08 37.50
CA SER A 45 -14.40 38.88 38.14
C SER A 45 -15.48 39.17 37.11
N ALA A 46 -16.75 38.98 37.47
CA ALA A 46 -17.90 38.87 36.57
C ALA A 46 -18.18 40.08 35.64
N ASN A 47 -17.38 41.15 35.70
CA ASN A 47 -17.61 42.39 34.94
C ASN A 47 -16.34 43.08 34.41
N GLN A 48 -15.17 42.42 34.42
CA GLN A 48 -13.92 42.98 33.88
C GLN A 48 -13.44 42.14 32.70
N LYS A 49 -13.98 42.43 31.51
CA LYS A 49 -13.44 41.92 30.26
C LYS A 49 -12.29 42.84 29.83
N GLU A 50 -11.06 42.51 30.18
CA GLU A 50 -9.88 43.24 29.71
C GLU A 50 -9.65 42.93 28.22
N ILE A 51 -9.87 43.93 27.36
CA ILE A 51 -9.73 43.85 25.90
C ILE A 51 -8.25 44.00 25.46
N THR A 52 -7.32 44.13 26.41
CA THR A 52 -5.92 44.48 26.18
C THR A 52 -4.97 43.30 26.10
N HIS A 53 -5.45 42.06 26.30
CA HIS A 53 -4.63 40.87 26.11
C HIS A 53 -4.91 40.27 24.74
N SER A 54 -3.90 40.31 23.86
CA SER A 54 -3.97 39.56 22.61
C SER A 54 -3.79 38.09 22.95
N HIS A 55 -4.82 37.28 22.74
CA HIS A 55 -4.66 35.83 22.56
C HIS A 55 -4.02 35.57 21.18
N ASP A 56 -2.87 36.18 20.89
CA ASP A 56 -2.05 35.78 19.75
C ASP A 56 -1.35 34.47 20.10
N VAL A 57 -2.18 33.45 20.30
CA VAL A 57 -1.83 32.04 20.22
C VAL A 57 -1.72 31.71 18.73
N ASP A 58 -0.80 32.35 18.02
CA ASP A 58 -0.18 31.71 16.86
C ASP A 58 0.74 30.59 17.39
N THR A 59 0.10 29.60 18.03
CA THR A 59 0.72 28.36 18.54
C THR A 59 1.29 27.51 17.41
N LYS A 60 1.06 27.91 16.15
CA LYS A 60 1.36 27.14 14.95
C LYS A 60 2.47 27.84 14.17
N CYS A 61 3.69 27.74 14.69
CA CYS A 61 4.87 28.07 13.91
C CYS A 61 4.92 27.17 12.66
N HIS A 62 4.77 27.74 11.47
CA HIS A 62 4.77 27.02 10.20
C HIS A 62 6.11 26.32 9.89
N ILE A 63 7.20 26.75 10.55
CA ILE A 63 8.54 26.16 10.42
C ILE A 63 8.68 24.92 11.30
N CYS A 64 8.19 24.96 12.54
CA CYS A 64 8.27 23.81 13.46
C CYS A 64 7.12 22.82 13.25
N HIS A 65 5.95 23.29 12.85
CA HIS A 65 4.73 22.51 12.66
C HIS A 65 4.45 22.23 11.17
N PHE A 66 5.40 21.57 10.51
CA PHE A 66 5.24 21.11 9.13
C PHE A 66 4.67 19.68 9.09
N THR A 67 3.80 19.41 8.12
CA THR A 67 3.28 18.06 7.86
C THR A 67 3.58 17.67 6.41
N PHE A 68 3.98 16.42 6.20
CA PHE A 68 4.03 15.88 4.84
C PHE A 68 2.60 15.53 4.39
N SER A 69 2.27 15.90 3.16
CA SER A 69 1.05 15.43 2.53
C SER A 69 1.20 13.95 2.20
N THR A 70 0.16 13.15 2.42
CA THR A 70 0.11 11.73 2.00
C THR A 70 -0.15 11.57 0.51
N TYR A 71 0.07 12.62 -0.28
CA TYR A 71 -0.14 12.60 -1.72
C TYR A 71 0.88 11.68 -2.41
N ILE A 72 0.39 10.57 -2.94
CA ILE A 72 1.16 9.66 -3.79
C ILE A 72 0.70 9.92 -5.23
N PRO A 73 1.57 10.37 -6.15
CA PRO A 73 1.21 10.53 -7.54
C PRO A 73 0.83 9.16 -8.11
N ASN A 74 -0.39 9.05 -8.63
CA ASN A 74 -0.89 7.80 -9.18
C ASN A 74 -0.21 7.52 -10.54
N THR A 75 0.80 6.66 -10.54
CA THR A 75 1.35 6.08 -11.77
C THR A 75 0.42 4.96 -12.21
N PHE A 76 -0.51 5.26 -13.12
CA PHE A 76 -1.33 4.23 -13.75
C PHE A 76 -0.45 3.37 -14.66
N ASP A 77 -0.03 2.20 -14.16
CA ASP A 77 0.55 1.16 -15.01
C ASP A 77 -0.59 0.41 -15.72
N ALA A 78 -0.54 0.38 -17.04
CA ALA A 78 -1.55 -0.32 -17.84
C ALA A 78 -1.39 -1.84 -17.66
N VAL A 79 -2.40 -2.48 -17.07
CA VAL A 79 -2.47 -3.95 -17.00
C VAL A 79 -2.90 -4.49 -18.35
N ILE A 80 -2.01 -5.19 -19.04
CA ILE A 80 -2.28 -5.81 -20.34
C ILE A 80 -2.69 -7.27 -20.11
N PHE A 81 -3.94 -7.60 -20.43
CA PHE A 81 -4.42 -8.98 -20.39
C PHE A 81 -4.13 -9.69 -21.71
N GLN A 82 -3.34 -10.75 -21.67
CA GLN A 82 -3.03 -11.56 -22.85
C GLN A 82 -4.09 -12.65 -23.04
N LYS A 83 -4.86 -12.58 -24.13
CA LYS A 83 -5.86 -13.60 -24.47
C LYS A 83 -5.16 -14.87 -24.94
N ILE A 84 -5.22 -15.93 -24.14
CA ILE A 84 -4.72 -17.26 -24.53
C ILE A 84 -5.75 -17.89 -25.48
N GLN A 85 -5.32 -18.25 -26.69
CA GLN A 85 -6.11 -19.04 -27.64
C GLN A 85 -5.66 -20.50 -27.49
N ILE A 86 -6.55 -21.36 -26.98
CA ILE A 86 -6.33 -22.80 -26.88
C ILE A 86 -7.06 -23.43 -28.06
N GLU A 87 -6.29 -23.97 -29.01
CA GLU A 87 -6.84 -24.68 -30.16
C GLU A 87 -7.07 -26.15 -29.78
N ILE A 88 -8.33 -26.53 -29.60
CA ILE A 88 -8.72 -27.91 -29.26
C ILE A 88 -9.06 -28.63 -30.56
N LYS A 89 -8.27 -29.67 -30.91
CA LYS A 89 -8.58 -30.54 -32.05
C LYS A 89 -9.63 -31.58 -31.64
N PRO A 90 -10.81 -31.64 -32.30
CA PRO A 90 -11.77 -32.70 -32.02
C PRO A 90 -11.27 -34.04 -32.59
N VAL A 91 -11.18 -35.06 -31.73
CA VAL A 91 -10.87 -36.44 -32.13
C VAL A 91 -12.20 -37.17 -32.32
N PHE A 92 -12.52 -37.53 -33.55
CA PHE A 92 -13.66 -38.39 -33.86
C PHE A 92 -13.19 -39.84 -33.92
N VAL A 93 -13.65 -40.67 -32.97
CA VAL A 93 -13.39 -42.12 -32.96
C VAL A 93 -14.62 -42.84 -33.50
N TYR A 94 -14.47 -43.54 -34.62
CA TYR A 94 -15.47 -44.45 -35.12
C TYR A 94 -15.20 -45.86 -34.59
N THR A 95 -16.00 -46.29 -33.62
CA THR A 95 -15.99 -47.69 -33.17
C THR A 95 -16.85 -48.52 -34.11
N LYS A 96 -16.28 -49.53 -34.77
CA LYS A 96 -17.08 -50.52 -35.50
C LYS A 96 -17.87 -51.33 -34.47
N SER A 97 -19.21 -51.30 -34.56
CA SER A 97 -20.05 -52.19 -33.77
C SER A 97 -19.79 -53.63 -34.22
N VAL A 98 -19.25 -54.45 -33.32
CA VAL A 98 -19.15 -55.89 -33.56
C VAL A 98 -20.54 -56.46 -33.28
N SER A 99 -21.31 -56.73 -34.34
CA SER A 99 -22.54 -57.49 -34.23
C SER A 99 -22.20 -58.95 -33.96
N THR A 100 -22.41 -59.42 -32.73
CA THR A 100 -22.38 -60.84 -32.39
C THR A 100 -23.71 -61.47 -32.84
N PHE A 101 -23.85 -61.71 -34.15
CA PHE A 101 -25.00 -62.44 -34.67
C PHE A 101 -25.07 -63.83 -34.00
N PHE A 102 -26.20 -64.10 -33.34
CA PHE A 102 -26.51 -65.38 -32.71
C PHE A 102 -26.66 -66.46 -33.79
N LYS A 103 -25.63 -67.29 -33.98
CA LYS A 103 -25.71 -68.51 -34.80
C LYS A 103 -26.31 -69.61 -33.93
N GLY A 104 -27.58 -69.94 -34.18
CA GLY A 104 -28.44 -70.76 -33.33
C GLY A 104 -27.86 -72.07 -32.79
N SER A 105 -28.43 -72.46 -31.64
CA SER A 105 -28.21 -73.67 -30.82
C SER A 105 -26.95 -73.68 -29.94
N LEU A 106 -27.05 -73.04 -28.77
CA LEU A 106 -26.20 -73.34 -27.60
C LEU A 106 -26.56 -74.74 -27.08
N PHE A 107 -25.74 -75.75 -27.40
CA PHE A 107 -25.85 -77.11 -26.87
C PHE A 107 -25.35 -77.23 -25.41
N ALA A 108 -25.55 -76.19 -24.59
CA ALA A 108 -25.04 -76.11 -23.23
C ALA A 108 -25.88 -76.89 -22.18
N LEU A 109 -26.54 -77.99 -22.56
CA LEU A 109 -27.41 -78.75 -21.65
C LEU A 109 -27.21 -80.28 -21.67
N ARG A 110 -25.99 -80.76 -21.94
CA ARG A 110 -25.66 -82.20 -21.76
C ARG A 110 -24.28 -82.49 -21.16
N ALA A 111 -23.63 -81.52 -20.51
CA ALA A 111 -22.44 -81.83 -19.72
C ALA A 111 -22.87 -82.32 -18.32
N PRO A 112 -22.31 -83.44 -17.82
CA PRO A 112 -22.64 -83.97 -16.50
C PRO A 112 -22.19 -83.02 -15.38
N PRO A 113 -22.89 -83.00 -14.24
CA PRO A 113 -22.54 -82.15 -13.11
C PRO A 113 -21.13 -82.50 -12.61
N VAL A 114 -20.25 -81.50 -12.62
CA VAL A 114 -18.94 -81.60 -11.98
C VAL A 114 -19.14 -81.47 -10.47
N LEU A 115 -18.99 -82.60 -9.79
CA LEU A 115 -18.62 -82.64 -8.38
C LEU A 115 -17.11 -82.42 -8.34
N PHE A 116 -16.65 -81.30 -7.77
CA PHE A 116 -15.45 -81.14 -6.94
C PHE A 116 -15.36 -79.69 -6.45
#